data_AF-A0A2J7QPE2-F1
#
_entry.id   AF-A0A2J7QPE2-F1
#
_cell.length_a   1.000
_cell.length_b   1.000
_cell.length_c   1.000
_cell.angle_alpha   90.00
_cell.angle_beta   90.00
_cell.angle_gamma   90.00
#
_symmetry.space_group_name_H-M   'P 1'
#
loop_
_entity.id
_entity.type
_entity.pdbx_description
1 polymer ?
#
loop_
_entity_poly.entity_id
_entity_poly.type
_entity_poly.pdbx_seq_one_letter_code
_entity_poly.pdbx_strand_id
1 'polypeptide(L)'
;MGHDYTYRKDSVDYLEIANIIHTLTIFVDQDRNLCSIKDRRPTVRHVNNVLFLTMAKNTSSSAFRKIDVDQYNEDNYREEEQAELLSTPVGPDEAEVTALMNQGRHIDALKAVLRNAPLGSKNQQIKDNALNLTLRVLLAIKASQIEQAVGSLDRDLVDVLMKYVYRGFESPSEGSSGHLLLWHEKAYVVGGVGSIMRVLSDTKRA
;
A
#
# COMPACT_ATOMS: atom_id res chain seq x y z
N MET A 1 -26.75 0.68 -45.45
CA MET A 1 -25.49 0.06 -44.96
C MET A 1 -25.29 0.57 -43.56
N GLY A 2 -25.78 -0.19 -42.59
CA GLY A 2 -25.67 0.13 -41.18
C GLY A 2 -24.40 -0.46 -40.58
N HIS A 3 -23.84 0.24 -39.61
CA HIS A 3 -22.94 -0.35 -38.62
C HIS A 3 -23.50 -0.01 -37.24
N ASP A 4 -24.15 -1.01 -36.66
CA ASP A 4 -24.52 -1.09 -35.25
C ASP A 4 -23.26 -1.00 -34.40
N TYR A 5 -23.20 0.02 -33.53
CA TYR A 5 -22.31 0.00 -32.36
C TYR A 5 -23.13 -0.41 -31.15
N THR A 6 -23.38 -1.71 -31.04
CA THR A 6 -23.93 -2.32 -29.83
C THR A 6 -22.86 -2.28 -28.75
N TYR A 7 -22.99 -1.33 -27.81
CA TYR A 7 -22.24 -1.31 -26.56
C TYR A 7 -22.72 -2.49 -25.71
N ARG A 8 -22.01 -3.61 -25.82
CA ARG A 8 -22.25 -4.82 -25.04
C ARG A 8 -21.86 -4.53 -23.59
N LYS A 9 -22.83 -4.12 -22.78
CA LYS A 9 -22.82 -4.48 -21.35
C LYS A 9 -22.66 -6.00 -21.30
N ASP A 10 -21.76 -6.45 -20.42
CA ASP A 10 -21.90 -7.66 -19.59
C ASP A 10 -20.51 -8.23 -19.28
N SER A 11 -20.18 -8.26 -17.98
CA SER A 11 -19.33 -9.28 -17.36
C SER A 11 -17.81 -9.17 -17.44
N VAL A 12 -17.24 -7.96 -17.32
CA VAL A 12 -15.82 -7.80 -16.96
C VAL A 12 -15.67 -7.50 -15.46
N ASP A 13 -15.13 -8.51 -14.77
CA ASP A 13 -14.15 -8.37 -13.69
C ASP A 13 -14.59 -8.28 -12.22
N TYR A 14 -15.77 -8.78 -11.86
CA TYR A 14 -16.03 -9.12 -10.44
C TYR A 14 -15.07 -10.21 -9.91
N LEU A 15 -14.62 -11.13 -10.78
CA LEU A 15 -13.65 -12.17 -10.42
C LEU A 15 -12.21 -11.62 -10.29
N GLU A 16 -11.84 -10.63 -11.10
CA GLU A 16 -10.51 -10.04 -11.06
C GLU A 16 -10.36 -9.14 -9.83
N ILE A 17 -11.39 -8.36 -9.51
CA ILE A 17 -11.47 -7.57 -8.28
C ILE A 17 -11.48 -8.49 -7.05
N ALA A 18 -12.21 -9.62 -7.09
CA ALA A 18 -12.20 -10.60 -6.01
C ALA A 18 -10.82 -11.26 -5.83
N ASN A 19 -10.11 -11.54 -6.93
CA ASN A 19 -8.74 -12.07 -6.86
C ASN A 19 -7.76 -11.03 -6.30
N ILE A 20 -7.86 -9.76 -6.69
CA ILE A 20 -7.02 -8.68 -6.14
C ILE A 20 -7.29 -8.51 -4.64
N ILE A 21 -8.56 -8.50 -4.21
CA ILE A 21 -8.92 -8.41 -2.79
C ILE A 21 -8.46 -9.65 -2.00
N HIS A 22 -8.58 -10.85 -2.57
CA HIS A 22 -8.15 -12.09 -1.92
C HIS A 22 -6.61 -12.17 -1.81
N THR A 23 -5.88 -11.77 -2.84
CA THR A 23 -4.41 -11.69 -2.82
C THR A 23 -3.91 -10.63 -1.84
N LEU A 24 -4.57 -9.46 -1.76
CA LEU A 24 -4.22 -8.42 -0.79
C LEU A 24 -4.56 -8.82 0.66
N THR A 25 -5.64 -9.56 0.88
CA THR A 25 -6.00 -10.09 2.22
C THR A 25 -4.98 -11.12 2.72
N ILE A 26 -4.45 -11.97 1.84
CA ILE A 26 -3.41 -12.95 2.18
C ILE A 26 -2.08 -12.25 2.54
N PHE A 27 -1.74 -11.15 1.85
CA PHE A 27 -0.49 -10.44 2.10
C PHE A 27 -0.47 -9.67 3.44
N VAL A 28 -1.62 -9.15 3.88
CA VAL A 28 -1.74 -8.41 5.16
C VAL A 28 -1.74 -9.32 6.39
N ASP A 29 -2.13 -10.59 6.27
CA ASP A 29 -2.17 -11.53 7.42
C ASP A 29 -0.81 -12.19 7.72
N GLN A 30 0.13 -12.18 6.76
CA GLN A 30 1.44 -12.82 6.89
C GLN A 30 2.37 -12.08 7.90
N ASP A 31 2.19 -10.77 8.11
CA ASP A 31 3.05 -9.97 8.99
C ASP A 31 2.56 -9.90 10.46
N ARG A 32 1.31 -10.26 10.77
CA ARG A 32 0.82 -10.22 12.17
C ARG A 32 1.17 -11.44 13.02
N ASN A 33 1.60 -12.55 12.42
CA ASN A 33 1.81 -13.81 13.16
C ASN A 33 3.27 -14.13 13.54
N LEU A 34 4.26 -13.28 13.21
CA LEU A 34 5.66 -13.57 13.58
C LEU A 34 6.08 -13.08 14.98
N CYS A 35 5.22 -12.39 15.74
CA CYS A 35 5.63 -11.73 16.99
C CYS A 35 5.19 -12.42 18.30
N SER A 36 4.59 -13.61 18.29
CA SER A 36 4.08 -14.22 19.55
C SER A 36 4.41 -15.71 19.75
N ILE A 37 5.64 -16.14 19.46
CA ILE A 37 6.15 -17.45 19.91
C ILE A 37 7.52 -17.28 20.57
N LYS A 38 7.57 -16.52 21.66
CA LYS A 38 8.59 -16.67 22.71
C LYS A 38 7.87 -17.05 24.00
N ASP A 39 8.40 -18.07 24.66
CA ASP A 39 8.06 -18.52 26.01
C ASP A 39 6.84 -19.44 26.21
N ARG A 40 7.02 -20.73 25.88
CA ARG A 40 6.55 -21.84 26.74
C ARG A 40 7.59 -22.94 26.81
N ARG A 41 8.29 -23.04 27.96
CA ARG A 41 9.09 -24.22 28.33
C ARG A 41 8.15 -25.35 28.76
N PRO A 42 8.26 -26.59 28.24
CA PRO A 42 7.68 -27.75 28.90
C PRO A 42 8.71 -28.38 29.84
N THR A 43 8.40 -28.40 31.13
CA THR A 43 9.03 -29.29 32.12
C THR A 43 8.58 -30.72 31.88
N VAL A 44 9.52 -31.65 31.66
CA VAL A 44 9.25 -33.09 31.70
C VAL A 44 10.24 -33.76 32.64
N ARG A 45 9.71 -34.37 33.72
CA ARG A 45 10.42 -35.32 34.58
C ARG A 45 9.95 -36.73 34.19
N HIS A 46 10.84 -37.64 33.77
CA HIS A 46 10.90 -39.01 34.29
C HIS A 46 12.10 -39.84 33.78
N VAL A 47 12.84 -40.37 34.77
CA VAL A 47 13.55 -41.66 34.98
C VAL A 47 14.37 -42.40 33.89
N ASN A 48 15.59 -42.76 34.34
CA ASN A 48 16.34 -44.03 34.20
C ASN A 48 16.91 -44.48 32.84
N ASN A 49 18.13 -44.00 32.59
CA ASN A 49 19.39 -44.75 32.41
C ASN A 49 19.44 -46.01 31.51
N VAL A 50 19.84 -45.86 30.23
CA VAL A 50 20.65 -46.85 29.48
C VAL A 50 21.55 -46.13 28.45
N LEU A 51 22.85 -46.36 28.58
CA LEU A 51 23.94 -46.24 27.58
C LEU A 51 24.16 -44.87 26.88
N PHE A 52 25.03 -44.06 27.46
CA PHE A 52 25.64 -42.86 26.86
C PHE A 52 26.61 -43.26 25.73
N LEU A 53 26.12 -43.40 24.49
CA LEU A 53 26.96 -43.19 23.31
C LEU A 53 27.14 -41.67 23.17
N THR A 54 28.34 -41.17 23.44
CA THR A 54 28.65 -39.75 23.33
C THR A 54 28.66 -39.36 21.86
N MET A 55 27.57 -38.81 21.33
CA MET A 55 27.61 -38.08 20.07
C MET A 55 28.61 -36.93 20.23
N ALA A 56 29.51 -36.77 19.25
CA ALA A 56 30.51 -35.71 19.25
C ALA A 56 29.85 -34.35 19.52
N LYS A 57 30.29 -33.68 20.60
CA LYS A 57 29.74 -32.41 21.10
C LYS A 57 30.01 -31.21 20.16
N ASN A 58 30.47 -31.41 18.94
CA ASN A 58 30.85 -30.33 18.02
C ASN A 58 29.79 -29.98 16.96
N THR A 59 28.60 -30.61 16.97
CA THR A 59 27.50 -30.28 16.03
C THR A 59 26.15 -29.99 16.71
N SER A 60 26.14 -29.66 18.02
CA SER A 60 24.90 -29.31 18.73
C SER A 60 24.39 -27.89 18.45
N SER A 61 25.24 -27.03 17.89
CA SER A 61 24.86 -25.66 17.53
C SER A 61 24.54 -25.58 16.05
N SER A 62 23.25 -25.53 15.69
CA SER A 62 22.80 -25.13 14.36
C SER A 62 22.89 -23.60 14.16
N ALA A 63 23.47 -22.86 15.10
CA ALA A 63 23.54 -21.40 15.07
C ALA A 63 24.24 -20.87 13.81
N PHE A 64 25.22 -21.59 13.28
CA PHE A 64 25.89 -21.22 12.02
C PHE A 64 24.95 -21.24 10.80
N ARG A 65 23.89 -22.07 10.82
CA ARG A 65 22.86 -22.13 9.76
C ARG A 65 21.80 -21.04 9.89
N LYS A 66 21.82 -20.30 11.02
CA LYS A 66 20.93 -19.17 11.29
C LYS A 66 21.59 -17.83 10.95
N ILE A 67 22.88 -17.84 10.63
CA ILE A 67 23.59 -16.64 10.20
C ILE A 67 23.19 -16.40 8.75
N ASP A 68 22.53 -15.27 8.50
CA ASP A 68 22.23 -14.78 7.16
C ASP A 68 23.51 -14.20 6.56
N VAL A 69 24.26 -15.04 5.83
CA VAL A 69 25.50 -14.64 5.16
C VAL A 69 25.19 -13.72 3.97
N ASP A 70 24.01 -13.85 3.38
CA ASP A 70 23.60 -13.07 2.21
C ASP A 70 23.43 -11.59 2.56
N GLN A 71 23.07 -11.25 3.81
CA GLN A 71 23.01 -9.86 4.28
C GLN A 71 24.32 -9.07 4.04
N TYR A 72 25.47 -9.75 4.08
CA TYR A 72 26.79 -9.14 3.90
C TYR A 72 27.30 -9.18 2.46
N ASN A 73 26.53 -9.73 1.52
CA ASN A 73 26.91 -9.76 0.11
C ASN A 73 26.92 -8.33 -0.47
N GLU A 74 28.03 -7.92 -1.08
CA GLU A 74 28.18 -6.59 -1.71
C GLU A 74 27.27 -6.44 -2.94
N ASP A 75 26.88 -7.55 -3.58
CA ASP A 75 25.95 -7.58 -4.71
C ASP A 75 24.47 -7.49 -4.30
N ASN A 76 24.16 -7.49 -2.98
CA ASN A 76 22.78 -7.30 -2.55
C ASN A 76 22.28 -5.92 -2.96
N TYR A 77 21.10 -5.90 -3.57
CA TYR A 77 20.41 -4.66 -3.90
C TYR A 77 20.20 -3.82 -2.64
N ARG A 78 20.82 -2.65 -2.60
CA ARG A 78 20.57 -1.60 -1.61
C ARG A 78 19.73 -0.54 -2.30
N GLU A 79 18.67 -0.09 -1.62
CA GLU A 79 17.88 1.03 -2.12
C GLU A 79 18.82 2.24 -2.28
N GLU A 80 19.05 2.65 -3.52
CA GLU A 80 19.91 3.79 -3.81
C GLU A 80 19.22 5.03 -3.22
N GLU A 81 19.84 5.64 -2.21
CA GLU A 81 19.35 6.85 -1.55
C GLU A 81 19.51 8.02 -2.55
N GLN A 82 18.64 8.05 -3.56
CA GLN A 82 18.67 9.06 -4.59
C GLN A 82 18.39 10.41 -3.92
N ALA A 83 19.41 11.27 -3.99
CA ALA A 83 19.48 12.56 -3.32
C ALA A 83 18.13 13.30 -3.35
N GLU A 84 17.61 13.49 -2.14
CA GLU A 84 16.49 14.37 -1.80
C GLU A 84 16.56 15.65 -2.65
N LEU A 85 15.56 15.85 -3.52
CA LEU A 85 15.27 17.18 -4.02
C LEU A 85 14.98 18.07 -2.80
N LEU A 86 15.75 19.15 -2.71
CA LEU A 86 15.87 20.18 -1.66
C LEU A 86 14.53 20.80 -1.20
N SER A 87 13.68 20.03 -0.55
CA SER A 87 12.66 20.54 0.36
C SER A 87 12.28 19.39 1.28
N THR A 88 12.60 19.51 2.57
CA THR A 88 11.99 18.69 3.62
C THR A 88 10.51 18.56 3.29
N PRO A 89 9.95 17.36 3.02
CA PRO A 89 8.56 17.23 2.63
C PRO A 89 7.69 17.65 3.81
N VAL A 90 7.33 18.93 3.86
CA VAL A 90 6.21 19.41 4.65
C VAL A 90 5.02 18.70 4.03
N GLY A 91 4.39 17.81 4.78
CA GLY A 91 3.19 17.12 4.33
C GLY A 91 2.12 18.12 3.87
N PRO A 92 1.06 17.67 3.19
CA PRO A 92 0.03 18.57 2.69
C PRO A 92 -0.55 19.44 3.83
N ASP A 93 -0.67 20.75 3.59
CA ASP A 93 -1.20 21.71 4.55
C ASP A 93 -2.65 21.39 4.91
N GLU A 94 -2.85 20.73 6.05
CA GLU A 94 -4.16 20.27 6.51
C GLU A 94 -5.18 21.42 6.64
N ALA A 95 -4.71 22.59 7.08
CA ALA A 95 -5.54 23.78 7.25
C ALA A 95 -6.09 24.29 5.91
N GLU A 96 -5.25 24.35 4.87
CA GLU A 96 -5.66 24.80 3.54
C GLU A 96 -6.65 23.81 2.92
N VAL A 97 -6.33 22.52 2.97
CA VAL A 97 -7.18 21.46 2.41
C VAL A 97 -8.54 21.42 3.11
N THR A 98 -8.55 21.59 4.44
CA THR A 98 -9.80 21.68 5.22
C THR A 98 -10.59 22.93 4.86
N ALA A 99 -9.93 24.08 4.66
CA ALA A 99 -10.60 25.29 4.22
C ALA A 99 -11.26 25.13 2.84
N LEU A 100 -10.56 24.51 1.88
CA LEU A 100 -11.08 24.23 0.54
C LEU A 100 -12.27 23.25 0.58
N MET A 101 -12.19 22.21 1.42
CA MET A 101 -13.33 21.31 1.65
C MET A 101 -14.56 22.04 2.20
N ASN A 102 -14.38 22.94 3.17
CA ASN A 102 -15.46 23.71 3.78
C ASN A 102 -16.09 24.72 2.80
N GLN A 103 -15.31 25.21 1.83
CA GLN A 103 -15.79 26.08 0.74
C GLN A 103 -16.49 25.31 -0.38
N GLY A 104 -16.54 23.97 -0.32
CA GLY A 104 -17.11 23.11 -1.37
C GLY A 104 -16.22 22.94 -2.60
N ARG A 105 -14.96 23.39 -2.55
CA ARG A 105 -13.97 23.29 -3.64
C ARG A 105 -13.19 21.99 -3.54
N HIS A 106 -13.88 20.86 -3.66
CA HIS A 106 -13.28 19.54 -3.40
C HIS A 106 -12.20 19.13 -4.43
N ILE A 107 -12.35 19.53 -5.70
CA ILE A 107 -11.38 19.22 -6.75
C ILE A 107 -10.03 19.92 -6.49
N ASP A 108 -10.08 21.19 -6.06
CA ASP A 108 -8.88 21.96 -5.73
C ASP A 108 -8.19 21.41 -4.48
N ALA A 109 -8.99 21.00 -3.49
CA ALA A 109 -8.49 20.33 -2.29
C ALA A 109 -7.73 19.04 -2.65
N LEU A 110 -8.28 18.21 -3.55
CA LEU A 110 -7.63 16.99 -4.01
C LEU A 110 -6.30 17.30 -4.70
N LYS A 111 -6.26 18.30 -5.59
CA LYS A 111 -5.02 18.72 -6.26
C LYS A 111 -3.94 19.18 -5.29
N ALA A 112 -4.32 19.96 -4.27
CA ALA A 112 -3.40 20.44 -3.24
C ALA A 112 -2.78 19.28 -2.45
N VAL A 113 -3.59 18.29 -2.06
CA VAL A 113 -3.13 17.10 -1.33
C VAL A 113 -2.17 16.27 -2.18
N LEU A 114 -2.52 15.99 -3.44
CA LEU A 114 -1.73 15.14 -4.32
C LEU A 114 -0.40 15.79 -4.74
N ARG A 115 -0.33 17.11 -4.86
CA ARG A 115 0.90 17.83 -5.22
C ARG A 115 1.95 17.82 -4.12
N ASN A 116 1.51 17.91 -2.86
CA ASN A 116 2.38 17.96 -1.69
C ASN A 116 2.51 16.57 -1.02
N ALA A 117 2.43 15.50 -1.80
CA ALA A 117 2.49 14.13 -1.31
C ALA A 117 3.89 13.77 -0.79
N PRO A 118 4.06 13.37 0.49
CA PRO A 118 5.36 13.06 1.09
C PRO A 118 5.88 11.65 0.71
N LEU A 119 5.97 11.36 -0.60
CA LEU A 119 6.33 10.03 -1.12
C LEU A 119 7.72 9.55 -0.65
N GLY A 120 8.68 10.46 -0.53
CA GLY A 120 10.06 10.17 -0.10
C GLY A 120 10.31 10.27 1.40
N SER A 121 9.33 10.68 2.22
CA SER A 121 9.60 10.96 3.64
C SER A 121 9.93 9.68 4.43
N LYS A 122 11.00 9.72 5.23
CA LYS A 122 11.35 8.63 6.15
C LYS A 122 10.39 8.56 7.36
N ASN A 123 9.66 9.65 7.63
CA ASN A 123 8.76 9.73 8.77
C ASN A 123 7.37 9.15 8.43
N GLN A 124 7.10 7.95 8.96
CA GLN A 124 5.83 7.24 8.77
C GLN A 124 4.61 8.09 9.19
N GLN A 125 4.72 8.84 10.29
CA GLN A 125 3.63 9.70 10.80
C GLN A 125 3.19 10.76 9.79
N ILE A 126 4.12 11.35 9.03
CA ILE A 126 3.79 12.37 8.02
C ILE A 126 3.02 11.72 6.86
N LYS A 127 3.44 10.52 6.45
CA LYS A 127 2.74 9.74 5.43
C LYS A 127 1.35 9.35 5.89
N ASP A 128 1.19 8.88 7.12
CA ASP A 128 -0.12 8.50 7.69
C ASP A 128 -1.06 9.71 7.77
N ASN A 129 -0.57 10.88 8.19
CA ASN A 129 -1.35 12.11 8.20
C ASN A 129 -1.80 12.52 6.79
N ALA A 130 -0.89 12.46 5.81
CA ALA A 130 -1.20 12.75 4.42
C ALA A 130 -2.25 11.78 3.85
N LEU A 131 -2.15 10.48 4.17
CA LEU A 131 -3.15 9.48 3.78
C LEU A 131 -4.51 9.79 4.38
N ASN A 132 -4.58 10.04 5.68
CA ASN A 132 -5.84 10.33 6.36
C ASN A 132 -6.52 11.57 5.75
N LEU A 133 -5.73 12.60 5.45
CA LEU A 133 -6.23 13.80 4.77
C LEU A 133 -6.74 13.48 3.36
N THR A 134 -5.99 12.69 2.59
CA THR A 134 -6.36 12.27 1.23
C THR A 134 -7.66 11.47 1.25
N LEU A 135 -7.76 10.46 2.12
CA LEU A 135 -8.96 9.64 2.26
C LEU A 135 -10.18 10.49 2.66
N ARG A 136 -10.00 11.46 3.55
CA ARG A 136 -11.08 12.39 3.92
C ARG A 136 -11.58 13.19 2.72
N VAL A 137 -10.68 13.68 1.87
CA VAL A 137 -11.04 14.39 0.63
C VAL A 137 -11.74 13.46 -0.36
N LEU A 138 -11.21 12.25 -0.57
CA LEU A 138 -11.78 11.27 -1.51
C LEU A 138 -13.19 10.87 -1.11
N LEU A 139 -13.45 10.62 0.18
CA LEU A 139 -14.77 10.25 0.69
C LEU A 139 -15.75 11.43 0.74
N ALA A 140 -15.27 12.68 0.79
CA ALA A 140 -16.12 13.86 0.76
C ALA A 140 -16.69 14.17 -0.64
N ILE A 141 -16.00 13.76 -1.68
CA ILE A 141 -16.42 13.95 -3.07
C ILE A 141 -17.54 12.96 -3.41
N LYS A 142 -18.61 13.45 -4.03
CA LYS A 142 -19.74 12.60 -4.45
C LYS A 142 -19.35 11.79 -5.70
N ALA A 143 -19.90 10.59 -5.83
CA ALA A 143 -19.71 9.71 -6.98
C ALA A 143 -19.89 10.41 -8.36
N SER A 144 -20.84 11.34 -8.46
CA SER A 144 -21.11 12.10 -9.70
C SER A 144 -20.01 13.09 -10.09
N GLN A 145 -19.14 13.49 -9.16
CA GLN A 145 -18.07 14.46 -9.41
C GLN A 145 -16.71 13.80 -9.62
N ILE A 146 -16.58 12.48 -9.38
CA ILE A 146 -15.31 11.75 -9.48
C ILE A 146 -14.75 11.81 -10.90
N GLU A 147 -15.59 11.59 -11.92
CA GLU A 147 -15.15 11.59 -13.32
C GLU A 147 -14.59 12.96 -13.74
N GLN A 148 -15.25 14.04 -13.31
CA GLN A 148 -14.76 15.40 -13.52
C GLN A 148 -13.46 15.67 -12.75
N ALA A 149 -13.37 15.19 -11.51
CA ALA A 149 -12.18 15.37 -10.67
C ALA A 149 -10.96 14.69 -11.32
N VAL A 150 -11.08 13.41 -11.68
CA VAL A 150 -10.01 12.64 -12.33
C VAL A 150 -9.64 13.21 -13.70
N GLY A 151 -10.63 13.63 -14.50
CA GLY A 151 -10.37 14.27 -15.79
C GLY A 151 -9.64 15.62 -15.68
N SER A 152 -9.65 16.24 -14.51
CA SER A 152 -8.93 17.50 -14.24
C SER A 152 -7.51 17.30 -13.70
N LEU A 153 -7.09 16.06 -13.44
CA LEU A 153 -5.76 15.70 -12.94
C LEU A 153 -4.81 15.41 -14.10
N ASP A 154 -3.55 15.80 -13.92
CA ASP A 154 -2.47 15.43 -14.83
C ASP A 154 -2.12 13.95 -14.69
N ARG A 155 -1.50 13.35 -15.72
CA ARG A 155 -1.12 11.92 -15.72
C ARG A 155 -0.30 11.52 -14.49
N ASP A 156 0.64 12.36 -14.08
CA ASP A 156 1.48 12.13 -12.90
C ASP A 156 0.66 12.16 -11.60
N LEU A 157 -0.33 13.05 -11.50
CA LEU A 157 -1.22 13.13 -10.33
C LEU A 157 -2.20 11.97 -10.28
N VAL A 158 -2.61 11.41 -11.43
CA VAL A 158 -3.40 10.17 -11.48
C VAL A 158 -2.62 9.00 -10.92
N ASP A 159 -1.32 8.92 -11.17
CA ASP A 159 -0.47 7.89 -10.59
C ASP A 159 -0.33 8.04 -9.07
N VAL A 160 -0.14 9.26 -8.58
CA VAL A 160 -0.10 9.56 -7.13
C VAL A 160 -1.45 9.25 -6.48
N LEU A 161 -2.56 9.59 -7.12
CA LEU A 161 -3.91 9.22 -6.68
C LEU A 161 -4.04 7.71 -6.57
N MET A 162 -3.57 6.96 -7.58
CA MET A 162 -3.63 5.50 -7.57
C MET A 162 -2.82 4.92 -6.39
N LYS A 163 -1.65 5.47 -6.05
CA LYS A 163 -0.88 5.07 -4.86
C LYS A 163 -1.70 5.23 -3.57
N TYR A 164 -2.36 6.37 -3.40
CA TYR A 164 -3.19 6.61 -2.22
C TYR A 164 -4.44 5.73 -2.16
N VAL A 165 -5.01 5.34 -3.30
CA VAL A 165 -6.13 4.39 -3.35
C VAL A 165 -5.69 3.00 -2.88
N TYR A 166 -4.55 2.49 -3.39
CA TYR A 166 -4.01 1.20 -2.94
C TYR A 166 -3.62 1.22 -1.47
N ARG A 167 -2.99 2.30 -1.01
CA ARG A 167 -2.68 2.49 0.42
C ARG A 167 -3.95 2.60 1.28
N GLY A 168 -5.00 3.23 0.76
CA GLY A 168 -6.31 3.29 1.41
C GLY A 168 -6.95 1.91 1.60
N PHE A 169 -6.73 0.97 0.68
CA PHE A 169 -7.21 -0.41 0.81
C PHE A 169 -6.52 -1.20 1.93
N GLU A 170 -5.34 -0.77 2.38
CA GLU A 170 -4.66 -1.39 3.53
C GLU A 170 -5.40 -1.12 4.86
N SER A 171 -6.15 -0.01 4.94
CA SER A 171 -6.93 0.38 6.13
C SER A 171 -8.40 0.60 5.78
N PRO A 172 -9.15 -0.48 5.48
CA PRO A 172 -10.54 -0.35 5.12
C PRO A 172 -11.37 0.11 6.32
N SER A 173 -11.98 1.28 6.23
CA SER A 173 -13.04 1.70 7.15
C SER A 173 -14.41 1.28 6.60
N GLU A 174 -15.36 0.99 7.50
CA GLU A 174 -16.67 0.46 7.11
C GLU A 174 -17.39 1.40 6.12
N GLY A 175 -17.73 0.89 4.93
CA GLY A 175 -18.36 1.67 3.86
C GLY A 175 -17.42 2.49 2.96
N SER A 176 -16.12 2.59 3.26
CA SER A 176 -15.16 3.33 2.42
C SER A 176 -14.69 2.57 1.18
N SER A 177 -14.58 1.24 1.27
CA SER A 177 -14.00 0.40 0.21
C SER A 177 -14.77 0.50 -1.12
N GLY A 178 -16.11 0.56 -1.06
CA GLY A 178 -16.93 0.73 -2.27
C GLY A 178 -16.71 2.08 -2.95
N HIS A 179 -16.49 3.13 -2.16
CA HIS A 179 -16.20 4.46 -2.68
C HIS A 179 -14.80 4.53 -3.32
N LEU A 180 -13.81 3.90 -2.69
CA LEU A 180 -12.45 3.80 -3.22
C LEU A 180 -12.37 2.96 -4.50
N LEU A 181 -13.19 1.91 -4.64
CA LEU A 181 -13.30 1.15 -5.89
C LEU A 181 -13.82 1.99 -7.05
N LEU A 182 -14.75 2.91 -6.80
CA LEU A 182 -15.22 3.84 -7.82
C LEU A 182 -14.12 4.83 -8.25
N TRP A 183 -13.32 5.31 -7.29
CA TRP A 183 -12.13 6.11 -7.60
C TRP A 183 -11.12 5.33 -8.44
N HIS A 184 -10.87 4.07 -8.09
CA HIS A 184 -9.98 3.19 -8.84
C HIS A 184 -10.47 3.01 -10.29
N GLU A 185 -11.75 2.68 -10.50
CA GLU A 185 -12.34 2.52 -11.84
C GLU A 185 -12.12 3.78 -12.70
N LYS A 186 -12.45 4.95 -12.15
CA LYS A 186 -12.34 6.22 -12.90
C LYS A 186 -10.89 6.63 -13.15
N ALA A 187 -10.00 6.42 -12.18
CA ALA A 187 -8.56 6.63 -12.38
C ALA A 187 -7.98 5.67 -13.43
N TYR A 188 -8.44 4.42 -13.45
CA TYR A 188 -8.04 3.41 -14.44
C TYR A 188 -8.47 3.78 -15.86
N VAL A 189 -9.65 4.37 -16.05
CA VAL A 189 -10.10 4.83 -17.38
C VAL A 189 -9.12 5.86 -17.98
N VAL A 190 -8.49 6.70 -17.15
CA VAL A 190 -7.54 7.73 -17.61
C VAL A 190 -6.10 7.23 -17.65
N GLY A 191 -5.65 6.56 -16.59
CA GLY A 191 -4.28 6.08 -16.41
C GLY A 191 -3.96 4.74 -17.08
N GLY A 192 -4.98 3.92 -17.31
CA GLY A 192 -4.87 2.55 -17.82
C GLY A 192 -4.10 1.61 -16.90
N VAL A 193 -3.69 0.46 -17.42
CA VAL A 193 -2.87 -0.53 -16.69
C VAL A 193 -1.52 0.07 -16.27
N GLY A 194 -0.99 1.03 -17.03
CA GLY A 194 0.30 1.66 -16.75
C GLY A 194 0.35 2.35 -15.39
N SER A 195 -0.74 3.02 -14.95
CA SER A 195 -0.79 3.65 -13.64
C SER A 195 -0.73 2.63 -12.50
N ILE A 196 -1.36 1.46 -12.67
CA ILE A 196 -1.31 0.37 -11.69
C ILE A 196 0.10 -0.22 -11.63
N MET A 197 0.70 -0.54 -12.77
CA MET A 197 2.05 -1.11 -12.82
C MET A 197 3.10 -0.20 -12.16
N ARG A 198 2.98 1.12 -12.34
CA ARG A 198 3.86 2.09 -11.66
C ARG A 198 3.69 2.08 -10.14
N VAL A 199 2.46 1.93 -9.64
CA VAL A 199 2.21 1.78 -8.19
C VAL A 199 2.85 0.49 -7.65
N LEU A 200 2.65 -0.64 -8.35
CA LEU A 200 3.18 -1.94 -7.93
C LEU A 200 4.71 -2.02 -8.00
N SER A 201 5.33 -1.24 -8.89
CA SER A 201 6.79 -1.22 -9.08
C SER A 201 7.49 -0.16 -8.21
N ASP A 202 6.74 0.76 -7.60
CA ASP A 202 7.32 1.84 -6.80
C ASP A 202 7.74 1.33 -5.41
N THR A 203 9.01 1.53 -5.07
CA THR A 203 9.54 1.20 -3.74
C THR A 203 9.17 2.26 -2.70
N LYS A 204 8.88 3.50 -3.14
CA LYS A 204 8.54 4.64 -2.27
C LYS A 204 7.05 4.61 -1.93
N ARG A 205 6.74 4.04 -0.76
CA ARG A 205 5.36 4.01 -0.24
C ARG A 205 4.86 5.44 0.04
N ALA A 206 3.69 5.77 -0.53
CA ALA A 206 2.98 7.02 -0.28
C ALA A 206 2.54 7.15 1.18
#